data_AF-A0AAE4LT25-F1
#
_entry.id   AF-A0AAE4LT25-F1
#
_cell.length_a   1.000
_cell.length_b   1.000
_cell.length_c   1.000
_cell.angle_alpha   90.00
_cell.angle_beta   90.00
_cell.angle_gamma   90.00
#
_symmetry.space_group_name_H-M   'P 1'
#
loop_
_entity.id
_entity.type
_entity.pdbx_description
1 polymer ?
#
loop_
_entity_poly.entity_id
_entity_poly.type
_entity_poly.pdbx_seq_one_letter_code
_entity_poly.pdbx_strand_id
1 'polypeptide(L)'
;MKKNKIINIIIYIIIFSIGCCCGKLIDWGYFVLNKEISIIDAISLFLTIGCAIYISKVLEKEVQDVRIEKEMFISQVENTESPLVELGNKLNSTTYTEVISLYSKSNITRHKLFKKIDSFKKSEFKVDDIKEVLDTNYKRLKPLLTDTSVMSKSPPDIEVKRGKITYSPERIVEIQENLQTIQDEFFKLKIIINRA
;
A
#
# COMPACT_ATOMS: atom_id res chain seq x y z
N MET A 1 -9.23 -21.41 3.22
CA MET A 1 -10.21 -22.15 2.38
C MET A 1 -11.20 -22.88 3.28
N LYS A 2 -12.48 -22.45 3.32
CA LYS A 2 -13.50 -23.00 4.24
C LYS A 2 -13.71 -24.50 3.98
N LYS A 3 -13.64 -25.33 5.04
CA LYS A 3 -13.83 -26.80 5.04
C LYS A 3 -14.96 -27.28 4.10
N ASN A 4 -16.05 -26.53 4.05
CA ASN A 4 -17.24 -26.84 3.25
C ASN A 4 -16.98 -26.87 1.73
N LYS A 5 -16.02 -26.08 1.23
CA LYS A 5 -15.70 -26.04 -0.21
C LYS A 5 -14.92 -27.27 -0.67
N ILE A 6 -14.08 -27.83 0.21
CA ILE A 6 -13.33 -29.06 -0.04
C ILE A 6 -14.28 -30.26 -0.03
N ILE A 7 -15.23 -30.29 0.90
CA ILE A 7 -16.26 -31.34 0.99
C ILE A 7 -17.12 -31.39 -0.28
N ASN A 8 -17.55 -30.22 -0.79
CA ASN A 8 -18.33 -30.19 -2.03
C ASN A 8 -17.56 -30.71 -3.25
N ILE A 9 -16.26 -30.40 -3.35
CA ILE A 9 -15.40 -30.92 -4.43
C ILE A 9 -15.31 -32.45 -4.36
N ILE A 10 -15.15 -33.02 -3.16
CA ILE A 10 -15.11 -34.47 -2.96
C ILE A 10 -16.44 -35.11 -3.36
N ILE A 11 -17.57 -34.49 -3.01
CA ILE A 11 -18.91 -34.97 -3.40
C ILE A 11 -19.07 -34.99 -4.93
N TYR A 12 -18.62 -33.95 -5.64
CA TYR A 12 -18.69 -33.92 -7.11
C TYR A 12 -17.84 -35.02 -7.75
N ILE A 13 -16.65 -35.30 -7.22
CA ILE A 13 -15.80 -36.40 -7.70
C ILE A 13 -16.49 -37.75 -7.52
N ILE A 14 -17.16 -37.97 -6.38
CA ILE A 14 -17.90 -39.21 -6.10
C ILE A 14 -19.07 -39.37 -7.07
N ILE A 15 -19.87 -38.33 -7.29
CA ILE A 15 -21.01 -38.36 -8.22
C ILE A 15 -20.53 -38.62 -9.66
N PHE A 16 -19.44 -37.98 -10.09
CA PHE A 16 -18.84 -38.19 -11.40
C PHE A 16 -18.33 -39.64 -11.58
N SER A 17 -17.70 -40.19 -10.54
CA SER A 17 -17.20 -41.57 -10.52
C SER A 17 -18.35 -42.59 -10.62
N ILE A 18 -19.43 -42.36 -9.88
CA ILE A 18 -20.64 -43.20 -9.92
C ILE A 18 -21.30 -43.11 -11.31
N GLY A 19 -21.41 -41.91 -11.89
CA GLY A 19 -21.95 -41.71 -13.23
C GLY A 19 -21.16 -42.44 -14.32
N CYS A 20 -19.82 -42.39 -14.27
CA CYS A 20 -18.96 -43.13 -15.19
C CYS A 20 -19.11 -44.65 -15.04
N CYS A 21 -19.26 -45.16 -13.80
CA CYS A 21 -19.50 -46.57 -13.54
C CYS A 21 -20.88 -47.03 -14.04
N CYS A 22 -21.95 -46.24 -13.82
CA CYS A 22 -23.29 -46.54 -14.32
C CYS A 22 -23.36 -46.48 -15.85
N GLY A 23 -22.70 -45.52 -16.49
CA GLY A 23 -22.60 -45.43 -17.95
C GLY A 23 -21.85 -46.61 -18.59
N LYS A 24 -20.97 -47.29 -17.84
CA LYS A 24 -20.28 -48.50 -18.28
C LYS A 24 -21.13 -49.77 -18.16
N LEU A 25 -22.19 -49.74 -17.34
CA LEU A 25 -23.14 -50.85 -17.16
C LEU A 25 -24.29 -50.80 -18.17
N ILE A 26 -24.56 -49.64 -18.75
CA ILE A 26 -25.55 -49.45 -19.80
C ILE A 26 -24.77 -49.38 -21.12
N ASP A 27 -24.69 -50.48 -21.87
CA ASP A 27 -24.10 -50.51 -23.21
C ASP A 27 -24.92 -49.60 -24.15
N TRP A 28 -24.61 -48.31 -24.14
CA TRP A 28 -25.06 -47.39 -25.18
C TRP A 28 -24.29 -47.75 -26.45
N GLY A 29 -24.90 -48.60 -27.28
CA GLY A 29 -24.37 -49.19 -28.52
C GLY A 29 -23.90 -48.22 -29.61
N TYR A 30 -23.67 -46.95 -29.30
CA TYR A 30 -23.05 -45.94 -30.15
C TYR A 30 -21.64 -45.53 -29.70
N PHE A 31 -21.23 -45.84 -28.45
CA PHE A 31 -19.87 -45.56 -27.97
C PHE A 31 -19.13 -46.87 -27.69
N VAL A 32 -18.32 -47.30 -28.65
CA VAL A 32 -17.27 -48.30 -28.37
C VAL A 32 -16.18 -47.60 -27.57
N LEU A 33 -16.36 -47.53 -26.25
CA LEU A 33 -15.31 -47.12 -25.32
C LEU A 33 -14.17 -48.14 -25.45
N ASN A 34 -13.17 -47.84 -26.26
CA ASN A 34 -11.95 -48.63 -26.34
C ASN A 34 -11.38 -48.74 -24.91
N LYS A 35 -11.42 -49.95 -24.36
CA LYS A 35 -11.14 -50.24 -22.95
C LYS A 35 -9.67 -50.02 -22.55
N GLU A 36 -8.81 -49.73 -23.51
CA GLU A 36 -7.39 -49.48 -23.32
C GLU A 36 -7.13 -48.01 -22.99
N ILE A 37 -7.76 -47.50 -21.92
CA ILE A 37 -7.22 -46.30 -21.29
C ILE A 37 -5.91 -46.74 -20.64
N SER A 38 -4.79 -46.34 -21.22
CA SER A 38 -3.48 -46.56 -20.62
C SER A 38 -3.49 -45.95 -19.23
N ILE A 39 -3.24 -46.79 -18.22
CA ILE A 39 -3.17 -46.36 -16.81
C ILE A 39 -2.15 -45.21 -16.65
N ILE A 40 -1.11 -45.21 -17.47
CA ILE A 40 -0.08 -44.18 -17.53
C ILE A 40 -0.67 -42.84 -17.97
N ASP A 41 -1.56 -42.83 -18.97
CA ASP A 41 -2.20 -41.62 -19.48
C ASP A 41 -3.17 -41.03 -18.44
N ALA A 42 -3.90 -41.88 -17.73
CA ALA A 42 -4.76 -41.45 -16.63
C ALA A 42 -3.94 -40.83 -15.48
N ILE A 43 -2.85 -41.47 -15.05
CA ILE A 43 -1.95 -40.94 -14.01
C ILE A 43 -1.31 -39.62 -14.46
N SER A 44 -0.87 -39.54 -15.72
CA SER A 44 -0.30 -38.32 -16.32
C SER A 44 -1.30 -37.15 -16.29
N LEU A 45 -2.56 -37.42 -16.62
CA LEU A 45 -3.64 -36.42 -16.57
C LEU A 45 -3.86 -35.91 -15.13
N PHE A 46 -3.94 -36.81 -14.15
CA PHE A 46 -4.07 -36.41 -12.73
C PHE A 46 -2.87 -35.61 -12.24
N LEU A 47 -1.65 -36.02 -12.61
CA LEU A 47 -0.42 -35.31 -12.25
C LEU A 47 -0.40 -33.91 -12.85
N THR A 48 -0.80 -33.79 -14.12
CA THR A 48 -0.89 -32.50 -14.84
C THR A 48 -1.88 -31.55 -14.18
N ILE A 49 -3.06 -32.04 -13.81
CA ILE A 49 -4.07 -31.24 -13.07
C ILE A 49 -3.53 -30.84 -11.69
N GLY A 50 -2.86 -31.75 -10.99
CA GLY A 50 -2.24 -31.47 -9.69
C GLY A 50 -1.17 -30.38 -9.77
N CYS A 51 -0.28 -30.47 -10.76
CA CYS A 51 0.74 -29.45 -11.04
C CYS A 51 0.10 -28.10 -11.39
N ALA A 52 -0.93 -28.08 -12.24
CA ALA A 52 -1.63 -26.85 -12.60
C ALA A 52 -2.26 -26.15 -11.37
N ILE A 53 -2.88 -26.92 -10.47
CA ILE A 53 -3.47 -26.38 -9.22
C ILE A 53 -2.36 -25.88 -8.28
N TYR A 54 -1.26 -26.64 -8.16
CA TYR A 54 -0.13 -26.27 -7.32
C TYR A 54 0.52 -24.97 -7.80
N ILE A 55 0.88 -24.90 -9.08
CA ILE A 55 1.45 -23.71 -9.71
C ILE A 55 0.51 -22.52 -9.56
N SER A 56 -0.77 -22.68 -9.87
CA SER A 56 -1.76 -21.60 -9.73
C SER A 56 -1.80 -21.06 -8.30
N LYS A 57 -1.81 -21.93 -7.29
CA LYS A 57 -1.85 -21.51 -5.87
C LYS A 57 -0.57 -20.84 -5.40
N VAL A 58 0.59 -21.37 -5.78
CA VAL A 58 1.89 -20.81 -5.36
C VAL A 58 2.09 -19.45 -6.02
N LEU A 59 1.89 -19.36 -7.33
CA LEU A 59 2.04 -18.12 -8.08
C LEU A 59 1.04 -17.05 -7.61
N GLU A 60 -0.24 -17.42 -7.43
CA GLU A 60 -1.26 -16.49 -6.91
C GLU A 60 -0.89 -15.98 -5.53
N LYS A 61 -0.37 -16.84 -4.65
CA LYS A 61 0.08 -16.45 -3.31
C LYS A 61 1.27 -15.50 -3.37
N GLU A 62 2.29 -15.80 -4.16
CA GLU A 62 3.48 -14.94 -4.30
C GLU A 62 3.11 -13.54 -4.82
N VAL A 63 2.26 -13.48 -5.85
CA VAL A 63 1.77 -12.19 -6.39
C VAL A 63 0.95 -11.43 -5.34
N GLN A 64 0.12 -12.12 -4.55
CA GLN A 64 -0.63 -11.50 -3.46
C GLN A 64 0.28 -11.00 -2.34
N ASP A 65 1.26 -11.78 -1.91
CA ASP A 65 2.19 -11.41 -0.84
C ASP A 65 2.99 -10.15 -1.22
N VAL A 66 3.51 -10.10 -2.46
CA VAL A 66 4.18 -8.91 -3.00
C VAL A 66 3.24 -7.70 -3.03
N ARG A 67 1.99 -7.88 -3.46
CA ARG A 67 1.00 -6.79 -3.48
C ARG A 67 0.70 -6.27 -2.07
N ILE A 68 0.49 -7.17 -1.11
CA ILE A 68 0.23 -6.82 0.29
C ILE A 68 1.41 -6.05 0.87
N GLU A 69 2.64 -6.47 0.58
CA GLU A 69 3.85 -5.76 1.01
C GLU A 69 3.86 -4.32 0.48
N LYS A 70 3.60 -4.12 -0.82
CA LYS A 70 3.51 -2.78 -1.43
C LYS A 70 2.41 -1.94 -0.78
N GLU A 71 1.23 -2.51 -0.57
CA GLU A 71 0.10 -1.84 0.10
C GLU A 71 0.44 -1.44 1.54
N MET A 72 1.18 -2.27 2.27
CA MET A 72 1.66 -1.95 3.63
C MET A 72 2.62 -0.75 3.61
N PHE A 73 3.56 -0.69 2.68
CA PHE A 73 4.47 0.46 2.56
C PHE A 73 3.73 1.72 2.15
N ILE A 74 2.83 1.66 1.16
CA ILE A 74 1.99 2.79 0.75
C ILE A 74 1.17 3.33 1.93
N SER A 75 0.56 2.45 2.72
CA SER A 75 -0.17 2.85 3.93
C SER A 75 0.72 3.55 4.96
N GLN A 76 1.99 3.14 5.11
CA GLN A 76 2.93 3.84 5.99
C GLN A 76 3.29 5.24 5.46
N VAL A 77 3.37 5.42 4.13
CA VAL A 77 3.55 6.75 3.52
C VAL A 77 2.34 7.63 3.82
N GLU A 78 1.12 7.14 3.63
CA GLU A 78 -0.12 7.88 3.91
C GLU A 78 -0.22 8.29 5.38
N ASN A 79 0.14 7.39 6.31
CA ASN A 79 0.20 7.69 7.74
C ASN A 79 1.23 8.78 8.09
N THR A 80 2.26 8.94 7.27
CA THR A 80 3.30 9.97 7.44
C THR A 80 2.84 11.32 6.89
N GLU A 81 2.11 11.30 5.78
CA GLU A 81 1.57 12.45 5.06
C GLU A 81 0.33 13.06 5.74
N SER A 82 -0.56 12.21 6.29
CA SER A 82 -1.85 12.60 6.85
C SER A 82 -1.81 13.78 7.85
N PRO A 83 -0.86 13.84 8.82
CA PRO A 83 -0.79 14.98 9.74
C PRO A 83 -0.48 16.32 9.05
N LEU A 84 0.25 16.30 7.92
CA LEU A 84 0.54 17.51 7.14
C LEU A 84 -0.63 17.96 6.27
N VAL A 85 -1.40 17.01 5.74
CA VAL A 85 -2.67 17.30 5.04
C VAL A 85 -3.66 17.94 6.01
N GLU A 86 -3.78 17.39 7.23
CA GLU A 86 -4.61 17.98 8.28
C GLU A 86 -4.15 19.38 8.67
N LEU A 87 -2.83 19.59 8.79
CA LEU A 87 -2.24 20.89 9.07
C LEU A 87 -2.60 21.91 7.99
N GLY A 88 -2.44 21.57 6.71
CA GLY A 88 -2.77 22.43 5.58
C GLY A 88 -4.24 22.85 5.55
N ASN A 89 -5.15 21.92 5.86
CA ASN A 89 -6.59 22.18 5.89
C ASN A 89 -7.02 23.08 7.05
N LYS A 90 -6.27 23.11 8.16
CA LYS A 90 -6.66 23.82 9.39
C LYS A 90 -5.77 25.03 9.73
N LEU A 91 -4.91 25.47 8.82
CA LEU A 91 -3.92 26.55 9.03
C LEU A 91 -4.47 27.77 9.80
N ASN A 92 -5.69 28.21 9.52
CA ASN A 92 -6.30 29.42 10.12
C ASN A 92 -7.21 29.17 11.32
N SER A 93 -7.51 27.91 11.65
CA SER A 93 -8.46 27.53 12.70
C SER A 93 -7.83 26.81 13.89
N THR A 94 -6.51 26.59 13.83
CA THR A 94 -5.79 25.69 14.73
C THR A 94 -5.01 26.43 15.81
N THR A 95 -4.74 25.71 16.91
CA THR A 95 -3.90 26.23 18.00
C THR A 95 -2.42 26.03 17.71
N TYR A 96 -1.56 26.91 18.22
CA TYR A 96 -0.11 26.80 18.03
C TYR A 96 0.42 25.41 18.46
N THR A 97 -0.08 24.87 19.57
CA THR A 97 0.31 23.55 20.10
C THR A 97 -0.07 22.40 19.15
N GLU A 98 -1.22 22.50 18.49
CA GLU A 98 -1.68 21.53 17.50
C GLU A 98 -0.89 21.62 16.19
N VAL A 99 -0.51 22.82 15.74
CA VAL A 99 0.44 23.00 14.61
C VAL A 99 1.76 22.26 14.88
N ILE A 100 2.35 22.51 16.06
CA ILE A 100 3.61 21.87 16.45
C ILE A 100 3.46 20.35 16.58
N SER A 101 2.35 19.87 17.15
CA SER A 101 2.15 18.44 17.35
C SER A 101 1.97 17.69 16.03
N LEU A 102 1.21 18.24 15.08
CA LEU A 102 1.01 17.67 13.75
C LEU A 102 2.33 17.63 12.96
N TYR A 103 3.08 18.73 12.96
CA TYR A 103 4.42 18.79 12.36
C TYR A 103 5.36 17.74 12.97
N SER A 104 5.45 17.69 14.30
CA SER A 104 6.32 16.76 15.01
C SER A 104 5.94 15.30 14.74
N LYS A 105 4.65 14.98 14.77
CA LYS A 105 4.12 13.64 14.46
C LYS A 105 4.55 13.20 13.06
N SER A 106 4.35 14.04 12.04
CA SER A 106 4.77 13.74 10.68
C SER A 106 6.29 13.58 10.55
N ASN A 107 7.07 14.45 11.19
CA ASN A 107 8.53 14.36 11.13
C ASN A 107 9.07 13.07 11.78
N ILE A 108 8.48 12.64 12.90
CA ILE A 108 8.85 11.38 13.57
C ILE A 108 8.47 10.18 12.71
N THR A 109 7.26 10.14 12.15
CA THR A 109 6.81 9.03 11.31
C THR A 109 7.64 8.94 10.01
N ARG A 110 8.04 10.08 9.45
CA ARG A 110 8.96 10.14 8.30
C ARG A 110 10.29 9.47 8.58
N HIS A 111 10.94 9.80 9.70
CA HIS A 111 12.22 9.15 10.07
C HIS A 111 12.06 7.64 10.23
N LYS A 112 10.94 7.19 10.83
CA LYS A 112 10.64 5.76 10.98
C LYS A 112 10.38 5.08 9.63
N LEU A 113 9.67 5.75 8.71
CA LEU A 113 9.40 5.26 7.36
C LEU A 113 10.70 4.98 6.61
N PHE A 114 11.59 5.97 6.51
CA PHE A 114 12.87 5.79 5.81
C PHE A 114 13.75 4.74 6.47
N LYS A 115 13.77 4.67 7.81
CA LYS A 115 14.51 3.60 8.51
C LYS A 115 13.99 2.20 8.14
N LYS A 116 12.68 2.04 7.95
CA LYS A 116 12.09 0.76 7.50
C LYS A 116 12.43 0.48 6.04
N ILE A 117 12.31 1.47 5.15
CA ILE A 117 12.68 1.31 3.74
C ILE A 117 14.16 0.90 3.61
N ASP A 118 15.03 1.57 4.36
CA ASP A 118 16.47 1.28 4.43
C ASP A 118 16.75 -0.15 4.95
N SER A 119 15.94 -0.68 5.87
CA SER A 119 16.14 -2.04 6.40
C SER A 119 15.60 -3.16 5.52
N PHE A 120 14.55 -2.91 4.73
CA PHE A 120 13.88 -3.94 3.95
C PHE A 120 14.39 -4.04 2.52
N LYS A 121 14.70 -2.91 1.86
CA LYS A 121 14.90 -2.88 0.40
C LYS A 121 15.89 -1.79 -0.06
N LYS A 122 17.01 -1.62 0.66
CA LYS A 122 18.05 -0.61 0.34
C LYS A 122 18.59 -0.68 -1.11
N SER A 123 18.57 -1.86 -1.73
CA SER A 123 19.04 -2.05 -3.12
C SER A 123 17.97 -1.86 -4.19
N GLU A 124 16.69 -1.91 -3.82
CA GLU A 124 15.56 -1.92 -4.78
C GLU A 124 14.91 -0.53 -4.91
N PHE A 125 14.95 0.26 -3.84
CA PHE A 125 14.39 1.60 -3.80
C PHE A 125 15.48 2.68 -3.84
N LYS A 126 15.61 3.37 -4.97
CA LYS A 126 16.42 4.60 -5.06
C LYS A 126 15.65 5.76 -4.44
N VAL A 127 15.72 5.88 -3.11
CA VAL A 127 14.93 6.87 -2.33
C VAL A 127 15.78 7.96 -1.67
N ASP A 128 17.10 7.93 -1.85
CA ASP A 128 18.00 8.90 -1.22
C ASP A 128 17.70 10.35 -1.65
N ASP A 129 17.46 10.56 -2.95
CA ASP A 129 17.09 11.89 -3.48
C ASP A 129 15.78 12.41 -2.84
N ILE A 130 14.77 11.54 -2.71
CA ILE A 130 13.48 11.89 -2.08
C ILE A 130 13.69 12.22 -0.60
N LYS A 131 14.50 11.43 0.09
CA LYS A 131 14.82 11.62 1.51
C LYS A 131 15.50 12.98 1.73
N GLU A 132 16.44 13.37 0.87
CA GLU A 132 17.13 14.65 0.94
C GLU A 132 16.20 15.85 0.67
N VAL A 133 15.34 15.75 -0.35
CA VAL A 133 14.35 16.79 -0.67
C VAL A 133 13.34 16.94 0.47
N LEU A 134 12.84 15.85 1.04
CA LEU A 134 11.97 15.88 2.21
C LEU A 134 12.68 16.45 3.45
N ASP A 135 13.95 16.11 3.69
CA ASP A 135 14.73 16.68 4.79
C ASP A 135 14.85 18.20 4.67
N THR A 136 15.12 18.69 3.47
CA THR A 136 15.21 20.12 3.17
C THR A 136 13.87 20.83 3.38
N ASN A 137 12.79 20.28 2.83
CA ASN A 137 11.47 20.90 2.93
C ASN A 137 10.92 20.92 4.36
N TYR A 138 11.12 19.87 5.17
CA TYR A 138 10.72 19.90 6.58
C TYR A 138 11.54 20.91 7.40
N LYS A 139 12.85 21.02 7.15
CA LYS A 139 13.71 22.05 7.78
C LYS A 139 13.24 23.46 7.42
N ARG A 140 12.74 23.67 6.19
CA ARG A 140 12.13 24.93 5.75
C ARG A 140 10.72 25.13 6.31
N LEU A 141 9.92 24.08 6.44
CA LEU A 141 8.53 24.17 6.92
C LEU A 141 8.46 24.59 8.40
N LYS A 142 9.37 24.09 9.25
CA LYS A 142 9.40 24.44 10.68
C LYS A 142 9.41 25.96 10.93
N PRO A 143 10.35 26.76 10.40
CA PRO A 143 10.34 28.21 10.60
C PRO A 143 9.13 28.88 9.95
N LEU A 144 8.61 28.40 8.81
CA LEU A 144 7.38 28.96 8.23
C LEU A 144 6.19 28.87 9.19
N LEU A 145 6.12 27.80 9.99
CA LEU A 145 5.06 27.57 10.96
C LEU A 145 5.29 28.26 12.31
N THR A 146 6.54 28.56 12.69
CA THR A 146 6.87 28.96 14.07
C THR A 146 7.58 30.29 14.20
N ASP A 147 8.18 30.80 13.12
CA ASP A 147 9.06 31.95 13.19
C ASP A 147 8.25 33.25 13.05
N THR A 148 8.16 33.97 14.16
CA THR A 148 7.59 35.32 14.21
C THR A 148 8.72 36.27 13.83
N SER A 149 8.61 36.90 12.66
CA SER A 149 9.61 37.86 12.18
C SER A 149 9.93 38.89 13.27
N VAL A 150 11.22 39.01 13.62
CA VAL A 150 11.73 40.05 14.54
C VAL A 150 11.62 41.44 13.90
N MET A 151 11.61 41.50 12.56
CA MET A 151 11.30 42.74 11.84
C MET A 151 9.79 42.96 11.83
N SER A 152 9.38 44.11 12.35
CA SER A 152 8.00 44.59 12.40
C SER A 152 7.46 44.89 10.99
N LYS A 153 7.16 43.83 10.22
CA LYS A 153 6.23 43.93 9.09
C LYS A 153 4.84 44.19 9.64
N SER A 154 4.13 45.16 9.07
CA SER A 154 2.73 45.45 9.38
C SER A 154 1.89 45.12 8.14
N PRO A 155 1.02 44.09 8.19
CA PRO A 155 0.77 43.17 9.30
C PRO A 155 1.89 42.12 9.50
N PRO A 156 2.06 41.57 10.73
CA PRO A 156 3.06 40.54 11.01
C PRO A 156 2.74 39.21 10.31
N ASP A 157 3.78 38.48 9.91
CA ASP A 157 3.65 37.22 9.16
C ASP A 157 3.00 36.09 9.98
N ILE A 158 3.17 36.14 11.31
CA ILE A 158 2.53 35.22 12.26
C ILE A 158 2.06 36.05 13.46
N GLU A 159 0.81 35.87 13.85
CA GLU A 159 0.25 36.44 15.07
C GLU A 159 -0.31 35.32 15.95
N VAL A 160 0.13 35.26 17.21
CA VAL A 160 -0.40 34.30 18.20
C VAL A 160 -1.21 35.06 19.25
N LYS A 161 -2.54 34.94 19.18
CA LYS A 161 -3.47 35.57 20.14
C LYS A 161 -4.26 34.49 20.87
N ARG A 162 -4.16 34.47 22.21
CA ARG A 162 -4.88 33.52 23.09
C ARG A 162 -4.68 32.05 22.68
N GLY A 163 -3.47 31.69 22.24
CA GLY A 163 -3.11 30.34 21.80
C GLY A 163 -3.56 29.95 20.39
N LYS A 164 -4.33 30.81 19.70
CA LYS A 164 -4.64 30.67 18.27
C LYS A 164 -3.55 31.32 17.45
N ILE A 165 -3.07 30.61 16.44
CA ILE A 165 -2.13 31.13 15.46
C ILE A 165 -2.90 31.67 14.26
N THR A 166 -2.49 32.82 13.76
CA THR A 166 -3.04 33.42 12.55
C THR A 166 -1.86 33.81 11.68
N TYR A 167 -1.89 33.37 10.42
CA TYR A 167 -0.82 33.60 9.46
C TYR A 167 -1.22 34.74 8.52
N SER A 168 -0.24 35.52 8.04
CA SER A 168 -0.49 36.45 6.94
C SER A 168 -0.86 35.68 5.65
N PRO A 169 -1.61 36.27 4.72
CA PRO A 169 -1.93 35.63 3.44
C PRO A 169 -0.67 35.17 2.68
N GLU A 170 0.39 35.98 2.68
CA GLU A 170 1.69 35.63 2.08
C GLU A 170 2.28 34.38 2.72
N ARG A 171 2.28 34.31 4.06
CA ARG A 171 2.80 33.17 4.81
C ARG A 171 1.98 31.89 4.58
N ILE A 172 0.66 32.02 4.44
CA ILE A 172 -0.21 30.87 4.11
C ILE A 172 0.18 30.28 2.76
N VAL A 173 0.40 31.13 1.75
CA VAL A 173 0.83 30.69 0.42
C VAL A 173 2.18 29.96 0.49
N GLU A 174 3.18 30.53 1.18
CA GLU A 174 4.49 29.88 1.36
C GLU A 174 4.38 28.52 2.05
N ILE A 175 3.53 28.42 3.08
CA ILE A 175 3.30 27.15 3.79
C ILE A 175 2.63 26.15 2.85
N GLN A 176 1.60 26.56 2.10
CA GLN A 176 0.88 25.69 1.18
C GLN A 176 1.77 25.18 0.05
N GLU A 177 2.61 26.03 -0.54
CA GLU A 177 3.59 25.63 -1.57
C GLU A 177 4.60 24.60 -1.05
N ASN A 178 5.10 24.80 0.18
CA ASN A 178 6.02 23.86 0.80
C ASN A 178 5.33 22.52 1.13
N LEU A 179 4.10 22.57 1.68
CA LEU A 179 3.29 21.37 1.93
C LEU A 179 3.00 20.61 0.63
N GLN A 180 2.67 21.30 -0.46
CA GLN A 180 2.46 20.69 -1.77
C GLN A 180 3.72 19.99 -2.27
N THR A 181 4.88 20.66 -2.14
CA THR A 181 6.17 20.05 -2.51
C THR A 181 6.42 18.76 -1.72
N ILE A 182 6.13 18.75 -0.42
CA ILE A 182 6.26 17.55 0.42
C ILE A 182 5.29 16.45 -0.03
N GLN A 183 4.04 16.79 -0.35
CA GLN A 183 3.04 15.83 -0.84
C GLN A 183 3.45 15.23 -2.19
N ASP A 184 3.97 16.03 -3.10
CA ASP A 184 4.47 15.57 -4.41
C ASP A 184 5.62 14.56 -4.25
N GLU A 185 6.54 14.80 -3.30
CA GLU A 185 7.61 13.85 -2.99
C GLU A 185 7.08 12.55 -2.34
N PHE A 186 6.09 12.62 -1.46
CA PHE A 186 5.42 11.42 -0.95
C PHE A 186 4.67 10.66 -2.05
N PHE A 187 4.09 11.36 -3.02
CA PHE A 187 3.46 10.73 -4.17
C PHE A 187 4.48 10.02 -5.07
N LYS A 188 5.64 10.65 -5.35
CA LYS A 188 6.76 9.99 -6.03
C LYS A 188 7.22 8.73 -5.28
N LEU A 189 7.30 8.78 -3.95
CA LEU A 189 7.64 7.63 -3.13
C LEU A 189 6.63 6.48 -3.29
N LYS A 190 5.31 6.78 -3.30
CA LYS A 190 4.26 5.78 -3.56
C LYS A 190 4.42 5.14 -4.94
N ILE A 191 4.76 5.92 -5.97
CA ILE A 191 5.01 5.40 -7.33
C ILE A 191 6.20 4.44 -7.33
N ILE A 192 7.30 4.80 -6.67
CA ILE A 192 8.50 3.95 -6.58
C ILE A 192 8.16 2.64 -5.87
N ILE A 193 7.44 2.71 -4.74
CA ILE A 193 6.98 1.52 -3.99
C ILE A 193 6.09 0.63 -4.85
N ASN A 194 5.19 1.21 -5.63
CA ASN A 194 4.29 0.43 -6.48
C ASN A 194 5.03 -0.24 -7.66
N ARG A 195 6.07 0.41 -8.17
CA ARG A 195 6.84 -0.05 -9.36
C ARG A 195 7.92 -1.07 -9.07
N ALA A 196 8.52 -1.07 -7.88
CA ALA A 196 9.42 -2.16 -7.45
C ALA A 196 8.57 -3.33 -6.98
#